data_AF-A6KES2-F1
#
_entry.id   AF-A6KES2-F1
#
_cell.length_a   1.000
_cell.length_b   1.000
_cell.length_c   1.000
_cell.angle_alpha   90.00
_cell.angle_beta   90.00
_cell.angle_gamma   90.00
#
_symmetry.space_group_name_H-M   'P 1'
#
loop_
_entity.id
_entity.type
_entity.pdbx_description
1 polymer ?
#
loop_
_entity_poly.entity_id
_entity_poly.type
_entity_poly.pdbx_seq_one_letter_code
_entity_poly.pdbx_strand_id
1 'polypeptide(L)'
;MEKPIEPTFTMTLLGTKEEIKKIPITLGEGITSNKTYSLLITLDKDIGELIMLKFKWENSAVWANVWNTVQTIMLWDTEPHYAGLILKTIWVKAGETQQRMTFCPDNVDDLQLHPTQEKVFVKCDLKSKD
;
A
#
# COMPACT_ATOMS: atom_id res chain seq x y z
N MET A 1 28.30 -6.17 7.52
CA MET A 1 27.25 -6.73 6.65
C MET A 1 25.95 -6.10 7.07
N GLU A 2 25.55 -5.03 6.37
CA GLU A 2 24.29 -4.34 6.68
C GLU A 2 23.13 -5.29 6.36
N LYS A 3 22.26 -5.54 7.35
CA LYS A 3 21.04 -6.30 7.10
C LYS A 3 20.19 -5.50 6.11
N PRO A 4 19.64 -6.13 5.06
CA PRO A 4 18.70 -5.43 4.18
C PRO A 4 17.55 -4.89 5.02
N ILE A 5 17.23 -3.61 4.84
CA ILE A 5 16.03 -3.02 5.42
C ILE A 5 14.84 -3.75 4.79
N GLU A 6 14.11 -4.52 5.60
CA GLU A 6 12.92 -5.23 5.13
C GLU A 6 11.85 -4.20 4.75
N PRO A 7 11.28 -4.28 3.52
CA PRO A 7 10.30 -3.30 3.07
C PRO A 7 9.03 -3.41 3.93
N THR A 8 8.44 -2.26 4.29
CA THR A 8 7.23 -2.20 5.09
C THR A 8 6.03 -2.74 4.32
N PHE A 9 5.96 -2.38 3.04
CA PHE A 9 4.92 -2.83 2.14
C PHE A 9 5.52 -3.37 0.87
N THR A 10 4.74 -4.23 0.23
CA THR A 10 5.06 -4.77 -1.06
C THR A 10 3.87 -4.58 -1.98
N MET A 11 4.15 -4.20 -3.22
CA MET A 11 3.12 -3.97 -4.22
C MET A 11 3.28 -4.90 -5.40
N THR A 12 2.16 -5.35 -5.95
CA THR A 12 2.08 -6.08 -7.22
C THR A 12 1.28 -5.26 -8.21
N LEU A 13 1.82 -5.07 -9.41
CA LEU A 13 1.19 -4.37 -10.52
C LEU A 13 0.75 -5.37 -11.57
N LEU A 14 -0.55 -5.41 -11.87
CA LEU A 14 -1.09 -6.24 -12.94
C LEU A 14 -1.53 -5.35 -14.10
N GLY A 15 -0.84 -5.48 -15.24
CA GLY A 15 -1.19 -4.82 -16.48
C GLY A 15 -1.79 -5.76 -17.53
N THR A 16 -2.16 -5.21 -18.68
CA THR A 16 -2.74 -5.98 -19.80
C THR A 16 -1.77 -6.96 -20.46
N LYS A 17 -0.47 -6.71 -20.36
CA LYS A 17 0.57 -7.56 -20.99
C LYS A 17 1.29 -8.45 -19.99
N GLU A 18 1.60 -7.93 -18.80
CA GLU A 18 2.42 -8.63 -17.82
C GLU A 18 2.08 -8.19 -16.38
N GLU A 19 2.59 -8.96 -15.41
CA GLU A 19 2.46 -8.70 -13.98
C GLU A 19 3.86 -8.51 -13.38
N ILE A 20 4.06 -7.45 -12.61
CA ILE A 20 5.27 -7.22 -11.82
C ILE A 20 4.94 -7.41 -10.35
N LYS A 21 5.57 -8.41 -9.74
CA LYS A 21 5.35 -8.79 -8.34
C LYS A 21 6.44 -8.23 -7.46
N LYS A 22 6.10 -8.11 -6.18
CA LYS A 22 7.05 -7.88 -5.10
C LYS A 22 7.84 -6.57 -5.18
N ILE A 23 7.21 -5.49 -5.64
CA ILE A 23 7.83 -4.17 -5.68
C ILE A 23 7.94 -3.64 -4.24
N PRO A 24 9.16 -3.43 -3.72
CA PRO A 24 9.34 -3.02 -2.33
C PRO A 24 8.99 -1.55 -2.15
N ILE A 25 8.17 -1.25 -1.15
CA ILE A 25 7.82 0.11 -0.77
C ILE A 25 8.41 0.39 0.62
N THR A 26 9.42 1.26 0.65
CA THR A 26 10.09 1.70 1.87
C THR A 26 9.65 3.13 2.19
N LEU A 27 9.00 3.31 3.33
CA LEU A 27 8.63 4.64 3.83
C LEU A 27 9.70 5.08 4.83
N GLY A 28 10.44 6.14 4.51
CA GLY A 28 11.60 6.58 5.30
C GLY A 28 11.26 7.21 6.65
N GLU A 29 10.15 7.94 6.71
CA GLU A 29 9.52 8.33 7.97
C GLU A 29 8.45 7.28 8.30
N GLY A 30 8.33 6.89 9.57
CA GLY A 30 7.37 5.89 10.00
C GLY A 30 5.93 6.14 9.47
N ILE A 31 5.10 5.10 9.44
CA ILE A 31 3.71 5.24 8.98
C ILE A 31 2.95 6.09 10.01
N THR A 32 2.41 7.22 9.55
CA THR A 32 1.55 8.07 10.36
C THR A 32 0.14 8.13 9.77
N SER A 33 -0.86 8.24 10.64
CA SER A 33 -2.26 8.30 10.21
C SER A 33 -2.54 9.58 9.42
N ASN A 34 -3.47 9.49 8.46
CA ASN A 34 -3.91 10.62 7.62
C ASN A 34 -2.79 11.29 6.82
N LYS A 35 -1.79 10.52 6.36
CA LYS A 35 -0.75 10.98 5.44
C LYS A 35 -0.84 10.29 4.09
N THR A 36 -0.45 11.03 3.06
CA THR A 36 -0.25 10.53 1.70
C THR A 36 1.24 10.42 1.45
N TYR A 37 1.67 9.25 0.98
CA TYR A 37 3.06 9.00 0.59
C TYR A 37 3.12 8.89 -0.93
N SER A 38 4.13 9.52 -1.52
CA SER A 38 4.37 9.53 -2.97
C SER A 38 5.76 8.97 -3.24
N LEU A 39 5.87 8.07 -4.20
CA LEU A 39 7.14 7.47 -4.61
C LEU A 39 7.14 7.19 -6.11
N LEU A 40 8.34 7.10 -6.68
CA LEU A 40 8.56 6.77 -8.09
C LEU A 40 9.00 5.31 -8.19
N ILE A 41 8.36 4.56 -9.10
CA ILE A 41 8.70 3.17 -9.39
C ILE A 41 9.15 3.10 -10.85
N THR A 42 10.33 2.54 -11.08
CA THR A 42 10.82 2.19 -12.40
C THR A 42 10.53 0.72 -12.67
N LEU A 43 10.04 0.40 -13.86
CA LEU A 43 9.77 -0.97 -14.31
C LEU A 43 10.73 -1.32 -15.44
N ASP A 44 11.27 -2.53 -15.42
CA ASP A 44 12.19 -3.02 -16.46
C ASP A 44 11.46 -3.60 -17.68
N LYS A 45 10.13 -3.71 -17.61
CA LYS A 45 9.27 -4.33 -18.62
C LYS A 45 8.00 -3.52 -18.85
N ASP A 46 7.51 -3.56 -20.09
CA ASP A 46 6.21 -2.97 -20.47
C ASP A 46 5.07 -3.88 -20.01
N ILE A 47 4.37 -3.46 -18.95
CA ILE A 47 3.19 -4.17 -18.42
C ILE A 47 1.90 -3.87 -19.21
N GLY A 48 1.93 -2.92 -20.15
CA GLY A 48 0.75 -2.40 -20.83
C GLY A 48 -0.05 -1.43 -19.95
N GLU A 49 -1.38 -1.44 -20.12
CA GLU A 49 -2.27 -0.62 -19.30
C GLU A 49 -2.42 -1.26 -17.92
N LEU A 50 -2.23 -0.49 -16.85
CA LEU A 50 -2.39 -0.98 -15.48
C LEU A 50 -3.87 -1.22 -15.16
N ILE A 51 -4.22 -2.44 -14.77
CA ILE A 51 -5.59 -2.87 -14.52
C ILE A 51 -5.88 -2.97 -13.02
N MET A 52 -4.89 -3.43 -12.25
CA MET A 52 -5.04 -3.75 -10.83
C MET A 52 -3.74 -3.55 -10.07
N LEU A 53 -3.86 -3.16 -8.81
CA LEU A 53 -2.77 -3.22 -7.84
C LEU A 53 -3.13 -4.19 -6.71
N LYS A 54 -2.14 -4.94 -6.23
CA LYS A 54 -2.23 -5.61 -4.93
C LYS A 54 -1.25 -4.96 -3.99
N PHE A 55 -1.71 -4.63 -2.80
CA PHE A 55 -0.93 -3.94 -1.79
C PHE A 55 -0.87 -4.81 -0.53
N LYS A 56 0.33 -5.20 -0.15
CA LYS A 56 0.58 -6.12 0.94
C LYS A 56 1.39 -5.46 2.04
N TRP A 57 0.95 -5.63 3.29
CA TRP A 57 1.75 -5.27 4.45
C TRP A 57 2.69 -6.43 4.79
N GLU A 58 3.99 -6.21 4.61
CA GLU A 58 4.99 -7.21 4.96
C GLU A 58 5.25 -7.23 6.46
N ASN A 59 5.45 -8.44 6.99
CA ASN A 59 5.84 -8.61 8.38
C ASN A 59 7.35 -8.51 8.48
N SER A 60 7.85 -7.36 8.90
CA SER A 60 9.25 -7.26 9.35
C SER A 60 9.33 -7.35 10.87
N ALA A 61 10.33 -8.07 11.37
CA ALA A 61 10.65 -8.09 12.79
C ALA A 61 10.96 -6.68 13.36
N VAL A 62 11.36 -5.75 12.48
CA VAL A 62 11.64 -4.34 12.82
C VAL A 62 10.35 -3.55 13.05
N TRP A 63 9.31 -3.80 12.24
CA TRP A 63 8.00 -3.16 12.36
C TRP A 63 7.17 -3.74 13.50
N ALA A 64 7.41 -4.97 13.96
CA ALA A 64 6.76 -5.52 15.14
C ALA A 64 7.00 -4.66 16.41
N ASN A 65 8.22 -4.14 16.61
CA ASN A 65 8.54 -3.30 17.79
C ASN A 65 7.96 -1.88 17.71
N VAL A 66 8.01 -1.27 16.52
CA VAL A 66 7.42 0.06 16.28
C VAL A 66 5.90 -0.02 16.44
N TRP A 67 5.30 -1.10 15.94
CA TRP A 67 3.87 -1.36 16.09
C TRP A 67 3.46 -1.58 17.55
N ASN A 68 4.23 -2.36 18.33
CA ASN A 68 4.02 -2.51 19.77
C ASN A 68 4.02 -1.17 20.52
N THR A 69 4.79 -0.19 20.06
CA THR A 69 4.83 1.15 20.67
C THR A 69 3.58 1.96 20.30
N VAL A 70 3.12 1.91 19.05
CA VAL A 70 1.84 2.51 18.62
C VAL A 70 0.67 1.88 19.37
N GLN A 71 0.68 0.55 19.53
CA GLN A 71 -0.28 -0.17 20.36
C GLN A 71 -0.28 0.40 21.78
N THR A 72 0.87 0.52 22.44
CA THR A 72 0.97 0.99 23.83
C THR A 72 0.44 2.40 24.04
N ILE A 73 0.58 3.30 23.06
CA ILE A 73 0.08 4.68 23.14
C ILE A 73 -1.44 4.76 22.90
N MET A 74 -2.00 3.89 22.04
CA MET A 74 -3.46 3.81 21.82
C MET A 74 -4.21 2.99 22.88
N LEU A 75 -3.53 2.07 23.58
CA LEU A 75 -4.09 1.12 24.56
C LEU A 75 -4.48 1.71 25.93
N TRP A 76 -4.55 3.03 26.08
CA TRP A 76 -5.24 3.65 27.24
C TRP A 76 -6.76 3.67 27.09
N ASP A 77 -7.27 3.19 25.95
CA ASP A 77 -8.66 2.84 25.76
C ASP A 77 -8.77 1.31 25.54
N THR A 78 -9.70 0.68 26.24
CA THR A 78 -9.82 -0.77 26.44
C THR A 78 -10.14 -1.57 25.16
N GLU A 79 -9.14 -2.21 24.55
CA GLU A 79 -9.12 -3.53 23.85
C GLU A 79 -7.92 -3.60 22.87
N PRO A 80 -7.24 -4.75 22.68
CA PRO A 80 -6.16 -4.89 21.71
C PRO A 80 -6.69 -4.92 20.28
N HIS A 81 -7.07 -3.77 19.75
CA HIS A 81 -7.28 -3.59 18.33
C HIS A 81 -5.92 -3.53 17.64
N TYR A 82 -5.57 -4.55 16.85
CA TYR A 82 -4.51 -4.43 15.86
C TYR A 82 -4.91 -3.30 14.91
N ALA A 83 -4.40 -2.08 15.11
CA ALA A 83 -4.75 -0.91 14.30
C ALA A 83 -4.50 -1.17 12.80
N GLY A 84 -5.53 -1.57 12.07
CA GLY A 84 -5.43 -1.73 10.62
C GLY A 84 -5.14 -0.40 9.95
N LEU A 85 -4.46 -0.43 8.80
CA LEU A 85 -4.35 0.74 7.94
C LEU A 85 -5.53 0.79 6.98
N ILE A 86 -6.19 1.93 6.89
CA ILE A 86 -7.24 2.15 5.89
C ILE A 86 -6.63 2.88 4.70
N LEU A 87 -6.32 2.12 3.65
CA LEU A 87 -5.91 2.70 2.36
C LEU A 87 -7.17 3.06 1.56
N LYS A 88 -7.45 4.36 1.47
CA LYS A 88 -8.66 4.84 0.78
C LYS A 88 -8.53 4.80 -0.74
N THR A 89 -7.42 5.30 -1.27
CA THR A 89 -7.26 5.55 -2.70
C THR A 89 -5.78 5.54 -3.05
N ILE A 90 -5.46 4.93 -4.18
CA ILE A 90 -4.12 4.95 -4.77
C ILE A 90 -4.19 5.73 -6.07
N TRP A 91 -3.40 6.80 -6.16
CA TRP A 91 -3.23 7.56 -7.41
C TRP A 91 -1.99 7.10 -8.13
N VAL A 92 -2.13 6.80 -9.41
CA VAL A 92 -1.02 6.36 -10.25
C VAL A 92 -0.87 7.33 -11.42
N LYS A 93 0.39 7.68 -11.71
CA LYS A 93 0.75 8.40 -12.92
C LYS A 93 1.76 7.57 -13.70
N ALA A 94 1.42 7.19 -14.92
CA ALA A 94 2.35 6.56 -15.84
C ALA A 94 3.29 7.63 -16.42
N GLY A 95 4.61 7.45 -16.26
CA GLY A 95 5.61 8.43 -16.72
C GLY A 95 5.68 8.53 -18.25
N GLU A 96 5.58 7.40 -18.94
CA GLU A 96 5.75 7.33 -20.40
C GLU A 96 4.58 7.97 -21.15
N THR A 97 3.35 7.69 -20.72
CA THR A 97 2.12 8.19 -21.37
C THR A 97 1.55 9.44 -20.71
N GLN A 98 2.09 9.85 -19.55
CA GLN A 98 1.54 10.89 -18.67
C GLN A 98 0.10 10.64 -18.19
N GLN A 99 -0.44 9.42 -18.41
CA GLN A 99 -1.79 9.04 -18.01
C GLN A 99 -1.91 9.00 -16.48
N ARG A 100 -3.01 9.56 -15.97
CA ARG A 100 -3.37 9.53 -14.55
C ARG A 100 -4.52 8.54 -14.35
N MET A 101 -4.40 7.71 -13.33
CA MET A 101 -5.37 6.67 -13.00
C MET A 101 -5.61 6.68 -11.49
N THR A 102 -6.82 6.30 -11.10
CA THR A 102 -7.18 6.15 -9.69
C THR A 102 -7.60 4.71 -9.44
N PHE A 103 -7.18 4.18 -8.30
CA PHE A 103 -7.48 2.84 -7.86
C PHE A 103 -8.11 2.87 -6.46
N CYS A 104 -9.21 2.13 -6.33
CA CYS A 104 -10.02 2.02 -5.13
C CYS A 104 -9.99 0.57 -4.62
N PRO A 105 -10.21 0.34 -3.31
CA PRO A 105 -10.38 -1.01 -2.77
C PRO A 105 -11.44 -1.79 -3.54
N ASP A 106 -11.12 -3.03 -3.89
CA ASP A 106 -12.05 -3.95 -4.58
C ASP A 106 -13.22 -4.35 -3.66
N ASN A 107 -12.93 -4.60 -2.39
CA ASN A 107 -13.93 -4.87 -1.36
C ASN A 107 -14.13 -3.64 -0.46
N VAL A 108 -15.34 -3.06 -0.48
CA VAL A 108 -15.71 -1.90 0.32
C VAL A 108 -16.07 -2.23 1.77
N ASP A 109 -16.42 -3.49 2.05
CA ASP A 109 -16.78 -3.96 3.40
C ASP A 109 -15.55 -4.28 4.25
N ASP A 110 -14.40 -4.52 3.60
CA ASP A 110 -13.13 -4.80 4.25
C ASP A 110 -12.07 -3.79 3.78
N LEU A 111 -11.99 -2.65 4.46
CA LEU A 111 -11.04 -1.57 4.16
C LEU A 111 -9.77 -1.60 5.02
N GLN A 112 -9.79 -2.31 6.14
CA GLN A 112 -8.66 -2.36 7.07
C GLN A 112 -7.61 -3.37 6.61
N LEU A 113 -6.41 -2.89 6.33
CA LEU A 113 -5.24 -3.70 6.01
C LEU A 113 -4.47 -3.97 7.30
N HIS A 114 -4.43 -5.24 7.71
CA HIS A 114 -3.63 -5.69 8.85
C HIS A 114 -2.24 -6.16 8.39
N PRO A 115 -1.28 -6.31 9.31
CA PRO A 115 0.01 -6.93 9.01
C PRO A 115 -0.18 -8.30 8.35
N THR A 116 0.71 -8.67 7.43
CA THR A 116 0.66 -9.89 6.60
C THR A 116 -0.48 -10.00 5.59
N GLN A 117 -1.46 -9.09 5.63
CA GLN A 117 -2.56 -9.12 4.67
C GLN A 117 -2.18 -8.44 3.35
N GLU A 118 -2.88 -8.85 2.30
CA GLU A 118 -2.85 -8.25 0.98
C GLU A 118 -4.26 -7.78 0.62
N LYS A 119 -4.37 -6.59 0.04
CA LYS A 119 -5.62 -6.07 -0.51
C LYS A 119 -5.49 -5.75 -1.99
N VAL A 120 -6.60 -5.92 -2.69
CA VAL A 120 -6.73 -5.65 -4.12
C VAL A 120 -7.34 -4.27 -4.33
N PHE A 121 -6.78 -3.53 -5.28
CA PHE A 121 -7.26 -2.25 -5.73
C PHE A 121 -7.51 -2.29 -7.24
N VAL A 122 -8.69 -1.85 -7.65
CA VAL A 122 -9.15 -1.85 -9.04
C VAL A 122 -9.36 -0.43 -9.55
N LYS A 123 -9.24 -0.23 -10.86
CA LYS A 123 -9.42 1.07 -11.50
C LYS A 123 -10.83 1.62 -11.19
N CYS A 124 -10.90 2.87 -10.75
CA CYS A 124 -12.14 3.54 -10.41
C CYS A 124 -12.10 5.00 -10.88
N ASP A 125 -13.28 5.53 -11.21
CA ASP A 125 -13.46 6.95 -11.43
C ASP A 125 -13.80 7.62 -10.11
N LEU A 126 -13.03 8.65 -9.73
CA LEU A 126 -13.48 9.61 -8.74
C LEU A 126 -14.59 10.44 -9.38
N LYS A 127 -15.81 9.90 -9.50
CA LYS A 127 -16.96 10.75 -9.77
C LYS A 127 -16.98 11.81 -8.68
N SER A 128 -17.03 13.08 -9.08
CA SER A 128 -17.37 14.15 -8.15
C SER A 128 -18.61 13.67 -7.40
N LYS A 129 -18.54 13.64 -6.06
CA LYS A 129 -19.78 13.77 -5.30
C LYS A 129 -20.27 15.18 -5.66
N ASP A 130 -21.22 15.23 -6.58
CA ASP A 130 -22.05 16.40 -6.82
C ASP A 130 -22.84 16.74 -5.55
#